data_AF-A0A1H9WAD2-F1
#
_entry.id   AF-A0A1H9WAD2-F1
#
_cell.length_a   1.000
_cell.length_b   1.000
_cell.length_c   1.000
_cell.angle_alpha   90.00
_cell.angle_beta   90.00
_cell.angle_gamma   90.00
#
_symmetry.space_group_name_H-M   'P 1'
#
loop_
_entity.id
_entity.type
_entity.pdbx_description
1 polymer ?
#
loop_
_entity_poly.entity_id
_entity_poly.type
_entity_poly.pdbx_seq_one_letter_code
_entity_poly.pdbx_strand_id
1 'polypeptide(L)'
;MQIKKLENGQAEIDVRELVNNGGHPKDDILQYLSSIPKGTITKIHVPHEAEPLVHLMKTYQVDVAREKLGEGHFCLHTIKR
;
A
#
# COMPACT_ATOMS: atom_id res chain seq x y z
N MET A 1 -0.87 -9.12 7.66
CA MET A 1 -0.86 -7.68 7.29
C MET A 1 -0.61 -6.89 8.56
N GLN A 2 0.42 -6.04 8.57
CA GLN A 2 0.68 -5.14 9.69
C GLN A 2 0.40 -3.71 9.25
N ILE A 3 -0.48 -3.01 9.97
CA ILE A 3 -0.80 -1.60 9.73
C ILE A 3 -0.27 -0.80 10.91
N LYS A 4 0.64 0.12 10.65
CA LYS A 4 1.18 1.07 11.61
C LYS A 4 0.69 2.47 11.26
N LYS A 5 -0.10 3.07 12.16
CA LYS A 5 -0.48 4.48 12.06
C LYS A 5 0.62 5.34 12.65
N LEU A 6 1.03 6.38 11.95
CA LEU A 6 2.02 7.36 12.39
C LEU A 6 1.29 8.63 12.86
N GLU A 7 1.85 9.32 13.84
CA GLU A 7 1.21 10.47 14.52
C GLU A 7 0.96 11.67 13.60
N ASN A 8 1.59 11.72 12.42
CA ASN A 8 1.53 12.80 11.45
C ASN A 8 0.49 12.59 10.33
N GLY A 9 -0.50 11.72 10.53
CA GLY A 9 -1.49 11.39 9.49
C GLY A 9 -0.93 10.53 8.36
N GLN A 10 0.20 9.87 8.59
CA GLN A 10 0.76 8.86 7.71
C GLN A 10 0.39 7.47 8.21
N ALA A 11 0.30 6.52 7.28
CA ALA A 11 0.16 5.12 7.60
C ALA A 11 1.20 4.30 6.86
N GLU A 12 1.64 3.21 7.48
CA GLU A 12 2.55 2.25 6.88
C GLU A 12 1.92 0.87 6.96
N ILE A 13 1.91 0.17 5.83
CA ILE A 13 1.33 -1.16 5.69
C ILE A 13 2.44 -2.07 5.18
N ASP A 14 2.75 -3.14 5.92
CA ASP A 14 3.63 -4.19 5.44
C ASP A 14 2.83 -5.47 5.16
N VAL A 15 2.90 -5.92 3.91
CA VAL A 15 2.26 -7.15 3.43
C VAL A 15 3.26 -8.14 2.84
N ARG A 16 4.58 -7.89 2.92
CA ARG A 16 5.61 -8.76 2.34
C ARG A 16 5.53 -10.17 2.87
N GLU A 17 5.47 -10.32 4.18
CA GLU A 17 5.36 -11.64 4.83
C GLU A 17 4.07 -12.35 4.43
N LEU A 18 2.95 -11.63 4.37
CA LEU A 18 1.65 -12.20 3.98
C LEU A 18 1.68 -12.71 2.54
N VAL A 19 2.23 -11.93 1.60
CA VAL A 19 2.33 -12.31 0.19
C VAL A 19 3.29 -13.48 -0.01
N ASN A 20 4.44 -13.48 0.67
CA ASN A 20 5.40 -14.58 0.60
C ASN A 20 4.82 -15.91 1.12
N ASN A 21 3.86 -15.85 2.04
CA ASN A 21 3.12 -17.01 2.55
C ASN A 21 1.90 -17.39 1.69
N GLY A 22 1.75 -16.84 0.47
CA GLY A 22 0.65 -17.14 -0.44
C GLY A 22 -0.64 -16.34 -0.18
N GLY A 23 -0.58 -15.32 0.68
CA GLY A 23 -1.71 -14.44 0.96
C GLY A 23 -1.96 -13.41 -0.15
N HIS A 24 -3.22 -12.99 -0.27
CA HIS A 24 -3.66 -12.00 -1.26
C HIS A 24 -4.22 -10.74 -0.57
N PRO A 25 -3.38 -9.77 -0.14
CA PRO A 25 -3.79 -8.61 0.66
C PRO A 25 -4.55 -7.54 -0.15
N LYS A 26 -4.88 -7.81 -1.40
CA LYS A 26 -5.42 -6.82 -2.34
C LYS A 26 -6.69 -6.17 -1.80
N ASP A 27 -7.65 -6.98 -1.39
CA ASP A 27 -8.95 -6.49 -0.94
C ASP A 27 -8.84 -5.74 0.40
N ASP A 28 -8.01 -6.23 1.33
CA ASP A 28 -7.72 -5.54 2.60
C ASP A 28 -7.08 -4.16 2.38
N ILE A 29 -6.09 -4.07 1.48
CA ILE A 29 -5.41 -2.81 1.15
C ILE A 29 -6.40 -1.82 0.53
N LEU A 30 -7.22 -2.27 -0.42
CA LEU A 30 -8.21 -1.40 -1.08
C LEU A 30 -9.29 -0.93 -0.10
N GLN A 31 -9.77 -1.83 0.77
CA GLN A 31 -10.72 -1.48 1.82
C GLN A 31 -10.13 -0.44 2.78
N TYR A 32 -8.88 -0.62 3.20
CA TYR A 32 -8.18 0.35 4.03
C TYR A 32 -8.08 1.71 3.32
N LEU A 33 -7.57 1.75 2.09
CA LEU A 33 -7.44 2.97 1.29
C LEU A 33 -8.78 3.67 0.97
N SER A 34 -9.89 2.93 1.00
CA SER A 34 -11.23 3.51 0.89
C SER A 34 -11.74 4.10 2.21
N SER A 35 -11.25 3.61 3.35
CA SER A 35 -11.68 4.04 4.69
C SER A 35 -10.90 5.23 5.25
N ILE A 36 -9.72 5.52 4.70
CA ILE A 36 -8.87 6.62 5.19
C ILE A 36 -9.35 7.99 4.68
N PRO A 37 -9.12 9.07 5.47
CA PRO A 37 -9.42 10.43 5.03
C PRO A 37 -8.63 10.85 3.78
N LYS A 38 -9.18 11.80 3.02
CA LYS A 38 -8.45 12.50 1.95
C LYS A 38 -7.21 13.21 2.52
N GLY A 39 -6.14 13.24 1.74
CA GLY A 39 -4.83 13.78 2.15
C GLY A 39 -3.97 12.81 2.98
N THR A 40 -4.50 11.65 3.40
CA THR A 40 -3.71 10.63 4.11
C THR A 40 -2.65 10.07 3.19
N ILE A 41 -1.40 10.05 3.67
CA ILE A 41 -0.27 9.44 2.98
C ILE A 41 -0.08 8.03 3.52
N THR A 42 -0.09 7.03 2.65
CA THR A 42 0.13 5.63 3.06
C THR A 42 1.31 5.03 2.31
N LYS A 43 2.27 4.46 3.05
CA LYS A 43 3.36 3.63 2.51
C LYS A 43 2.94 2.17 2.56
N ILE A 44 3.11 1.45 1.46
CA ILE A 44 2.73 0.03 1.37
C ILE A 44 3.94 -0.76 0.90
N HIS A 45 4.46 -1.61 1.77
CA HIS A 45 5.59 -2.49 1.47
C HIS A 45 5.10 -3.81 0.89
N VAL A 46 5.58 -4.13 -0.30
CA VAL A 46 5.21 -5.31 -1.09
C VAL A 46 6.48 -6.02 -1.58
N PRO A 47 6.46 -7.36 -1.78
CA PRO A 47 7.65 -8.09 -2.15
C PRO A 47 7.94 -8.05 -3.67
N HIS A 48 6.97 -7.59 -4.46
CA HIS A 48 7.05 -7.48 -5.91
C HIS A 48 6.52 -6.11 -6.36
N GLU A 49 6.74 -5.74 -7.63
CA GLU A 49 6.33 -4.42 -8.18
C GLU A 49 4.82 -4.13 -8.09
N ALA A 50 4.00 -5.17 -7.90
CA ALA A 50 2.56 -5.06 -7.62
C ALA A 50 1.80 -4.18 -8.62
N GLU A 51 2.16 -4.22 -9.91
CA GLU A 51 1.52 -3.42 -10.96
C GLU A 51 -0.02 -3.52 -11.00
N PRO A 52 -0.63 -4.72 -10.82
CA PRO A 52 -2.08 -4.82 -10.80
C PRO A 52 -2.71 -4.01 -9.66
N LEU A 53 -2.06 -3.99 -8.49
CA LEU A 53 -2.52 -3.26 -7.32
C LEU A 53 -2.43 -1.74 -7.56
N VAL A 54 -1.35 -1.28 -8.18
CA VAL A 54 -1.18 0.14 -8.55
C VAL A 54 -2.26 0.61 -9.52
N HIS A 55 -2.59 -0.20 -10.52
CA HIS A 55 -3.66 0.13 -11.46
C HIS A 55 -5.01 0.26 -10.75
N LEU A 56 -5.31 -0.67 -9.84
CA LEU A 56 -6.54 -0.62 -9.03
C LEU A 56 -6.58 0.62 -8.14
N MET A 57 -5.49 0.96 -7.43
CA MET A 57 -5.44 2.13 -6.56
C MET A 57 -5.81 3.44 -7.28
N LYS A 58 -5.41 3.59 -8.56
CA LYS A 58 -5.81 4.75 -9.38
C LYS A 58 -7.32 4.88 -9.55
N THR A 59 -8.05 3.76 -9.65
CA THR A 59 -9.53 3.77 -9.74
C THR A 59 -10.18 4.24 -8.44
N TYR A 60 -9.49 4.11 -7.30
CA TYR A 60 -9.95 4.56 -5.98
C TYR A 60 -9.54 6.01 -5.66
N GLN A 61 -9.17 6.82 -6.66
CA GLN A 61 -8.70 8.21 -6.47
C GLN A 61 -7.48 8.28 -5.55
N VAL A 62 -6.62 7.27 -5.59
CA VAL A 62 -5.35 7.24 -4.86
C VAL A 62 -4.22 7.44 -5.86
N ASP A 63 -3.41 8.47 -5.66
CA ASP A 63 -2.13 8.58 -6.35
C ASP A 63 -1.15 7.57 -5.77
N VAL A 64 -0.34 6.98 -6.64
CA VAL A 64 0.68 6.01 -6.26
C VAL A 64 1.98 6.30 -6.98
N ALA A 65 3.04 6.48 -6.22
CA ALA A 65 4.42 6.42 -6.67
C ALA A 65 5.06 5.11 -6.21
N ARG A 66 5.88 4.50 -7.06
CA ARG A 66 6.57 3.24 -6.78
C ARG A 66 8.04 3.51 -6.54
N GLU A 67 8.59 2.85 -5.52
CA GLU A 67 10.01 2.91 -5.20
C GLU A 67 10.54 1.49 -4.93
N LYS A 68 11.66 1.12 -5.55
CA LYS A 68 12.36 -0.12 -5.24
C LYS A 68 13.37 0.15 -4.13
N LEU A 69 13.16 -0.47 -2.97
CA LEU A 69 14.04 -0.33 -1.80
C LEU A 69 15.11 -1.43 -1.74
N GLY A 70 14.86 -2.57 -2.37
CA GLY A 70 15.80 -3.69 -2.43
C GLY A 70 15.28 -4.85 -3.26
N GLU A 71 16.04 -5.93 -3.29
CA GLU A 71 15.54 -7.20 -3.84
C GLU A 71 14.41 -7.74 -2.95
N GLY A 72 13.27 -8.08 -3.55
CA GLY A 72 12.09 -8.51 -2.79
C GLY A 72 11.47 -7.41 -1.91
N HIS A 73 11.79 -6.13 -2.13
CA HIS A 73 11.24 -5.03 -1.35
C HIS A 73 10.94 -3.80 -2.22
N PHE A 74 9.66 -3.57 -2.43
CA PHE A 74 9.13 -2.39 -3.08
C PHE A 74 8.22 -1.64 -2.11
N CYS A 75 8.21 -0.31 -2.24
CA CYS A 75 7.34 0.58 -1.48
C CYS A 75 6.43 1.33 -2.45
N LEU A 76 5.13 1.26 -2.19
CA LEU A 76 4.13 2.09 -2.85
C LEU A 76 3.85 3.28 -1.94
N HIS A 77 4.27 4.47 -2.37
CA HIS A 77 3.95 5.72 -1.71
C HIS A 77 2.63 6.22 -2.27
N THR A 78 1.61 6.30 -1.41
CA THR A 78 0.25 6.60 -1.84
C THR A 78 -0.29 7.85 -1.15
N ILE A 79 -1.13 8.62 -1.85
CA ILE A 79 -1.88 9.74 -1.27
C ILE A 79 -3.33 9.68 -1.74
N LYS A 80 -4.25 9.73 -0.78
CA LYS A 80 -5.69 9.74 -1.07
C LYS A 80 -6.13 11.13 -1.53
N ARG A 81 -6.75 11.23 -2.71
CA ARG A 81 -7.37 12.47 -3.21
C ARG A 81 -8.81 12.66 -2.75
#